data_AF-A0A7S2L124-F1
#
_entry.id   AF-A0A7S2L124-F1
#
_cell.length_a   1.000
_cell.length_b   1.000
_cell.length_c   1.000
_cell.angle_alpha   90.00
_cell.angle_beta   90.00
_cell.angle_gamma   90.00
#
_symmetry.space_group_name_H-M   'P 1'
#
loop_
_entity.id
_entity.type
_entity.pdbx_description
1 polymer ?
#
loop_
_entity_poly.entity_id
_entity_poly.type
_entity_poly.pdbx_seq_one_letter_code
_entity_poly.pdbx_strand_id
1 'polypeptide(L)'
;KLLKSRLNGIFDRIKTLKSADSEESSSGNGISVKQRTTAASVPVTVTDTRSLTSEEIAVLKKSSLISSGLFMPWDKREALSFSADAFLSKSPLPRERWRDPDGMLKLSKSQNDNGFYKWASPSEIMSMKGMKGDPVMIRAMSPYLIKQTCVTDCSFIASLCICAAFERRFKKKLVTSLIYPP
;
A
#
# COMPACT_ATOMS: atom_id res chain seq x y z
N LYS A 1 33.00 23.06 13.43
CA LYS A 1 32.71 24.51 13.60
C LYS A 1 31.89 25.11 12.43
N LEU A 2 32.09 24.66 11.19
CA LEU A 2 31.38 25.14 9.98
C LEU A 2 29.85 24.86 9.92
N LEU A 3 29.39 23.73 10.49
CA LEU A 3 27.97 23.35 10.48
C LEU A 3 27.10 24.24 11.39
N LYS A 4 27.66 24.67 12.53
CA LYS A 4 26.96 25.56 13.47
C LYS A 4 26.76 26.96 12.89
N SER A 5 27.75 27.49 12.15
CA SER A 5 27.61 28.80 11.51
C SER A 5 26.59 28.78 10.36
N ARG A 6 26.52 27.68 9.60
CA ARG A 6 25.49 27.49 8.56
C ARG A 6 24.09 27.42 9.14
N LEU A 7 23.91 26.69 10.24
CA LEU A 7 22.61 26.58 10.90
C LEU A 7 22.14 27.92 11.47
N ASN A 8 23.05 28.67 12.10
CA ASN A 8 22.75 30.00 12.64
C ASN A 8 22.36 30.99 11.53
N GLY A 9 23.05 30.95 10.39
CA GLY A 9 22.69 31.79 9.24
C GLY A 9 21.32 31.47 8.63
N ILE A 10 20.85 30.22 8.74
CA ILE A 10 19.49 29.84 8.32
C ILE A 10 18.45 30.40 9.30
N PHE A 11 18.71 30.31 10.61
CA PHE A 11 17.79 30.83 11.62
C PHE A 11 17.63 32.35 11.56
N ASP A 12 18.71 33.10 11.33
CA ASP A 12 18.65 34.55 11.18
C ASP A 12 17.82 34.95 9.96
N ARG A 13 17.97 34.21 8.84
CA ARG A 13 17.23 34.46 7.60
C ARG A 13 15.73 34.20 7.75
N ILE A 14 15.34 33.18 8.51
CA ILE A 14 13.93 32.91 8.85
C ILE A 14 13.37 34.04 9.73
N LYS A 15 14.16 34.57 10.66
CA LYS A 15 13.74 35.66 11.55
C LYS A 15 13.50 36.96 10.76
N THR A 16 14.34 37.27 9.78
CA THR A 16 14.16 38.43 8.89
C THR A 16 12.90 38.30 8.04
N LEU A 17 12.64 37.13 7.45
CA LEU A 17 11.42 36.88 6.65
C LEU A 17 10.16 37.03 7.48
N LYS A 18 10.16 36.51 8.72
CA LYS A 18 9.02 36.65 9.64
C LYS A 18 8.77 38.09 10.09
N SER A 19 9.82 38.91 10.14
CA SER A 19 9.74 40.33 10.49
C SER A 19 9.20 41.15 9.31
N ALA A 20 9.58 40.80 8.08
CA ALA A 20 9.07 41.43 6.86
C ALA A 20 7.57 41.17 6.64
N ASP A 21 7.08 39.96 6.95
CA ASP A 21 5.65 39.63 6.90
C ASP A 21 4.80 40.44 7.90
N SER A 22 5.43 41.08 8.89
CA SER A 22 4.74 41.83 9.95
C SER A 22 4.47 43.30 9.59
N GLU A 23 5.12 43.84 8.54
CA GLU A 23 4.97 45.27 8.16
C GLU A 23 4.10 45.48 6.90
N GLU A 24 3.75 44.43 6.15
CA GLU A 24 3.02 44.54 4.87
C GLU A 24 1.48 44.33 4.95
N SER A 25 0.85 44.33 6.13
CA SER A 25 -0.62 44.21 6.21
C SER A 25 -1.29 45.23 7.13
N SER A 26 -1.37 46.49 6.70
CA SER A 26 -2.36 47.46 7.21
C SER A 26 -3.19 48.07 6.07
N SER A 27 -4.28 47.38 5.71
CA SER A 27 -5.55 47.85 5.07
C SER A 27 -6.10 46.71 4.19
N GLY A 28 -7.27 46.09 4.37
CA GLY A 28 -8.36 46.21 5.31
C GLY A 28 -9.56 45.47 4.70
N ASN A 29 -10.00 44.35 5.29
CA ASN A 29 -11.40 44.05 5.59
C ASN A 29 -11.50 42.72 6.36
N GLY A 30 -12.12 42.80 7.53
CA GLY A 30 -11.98 41.84 8.61
C GLY A 30 -12.78 40.55 8.46
N ILE A 31 -12.16 39.44 8.86
CA ILE A 31 -12.85 38.30 9.47
C ILE A 31 -12.02 37.89 10.69
N SER A 32 -12.65 37.97 11.86
CA SER A 32 -12.07 37.60 13.16
C SER A 32 -11.75 36.11 13.21
N VAL A 33 -10.47 35.73 13.14
CA VAL A 33 -10.00 34.37 13.42
C VAL A 33 -9.71 34.28 14.92
N LYS A 34 -10.69 33.82 15.69
CA LYS A 34 -10.44 33.28 17.03
C LYS A 34 -9.56 32.04 16.89
N GLN A 35 -8.39 32.05 17.53
CA GLN A 35 -7.63 30.85 17.84
C GLN A 35 -8.57 29.81 18.48
N ARG A 36 -8.73 28.66 17.81
CA ARG A 36 -9.36 27.49 18.41
C ARG A 36 -8.33 26.36 18.45
N THR A 37 -7.70 26.25 19.61
CA THR A 37 -7.13 25.01 20.13
C THR A 37 -8.23 23.97 20.21
N THR A 38 -8.35 23.10 19.22
CA THR A 38 -8.97 21.78 19.35
C THR A 38 -8.32 20.83 18.36
N ALA A 39 -7.52 19.89 18.85
CA ALA A 39 -7.23 18.64 18.15
C ALA A 39 -8.55 17.87 18.01
N ALA A 40 -9.32 18.20 16.98
CA ALA A 40 -10.45 17.40 16.55
C ALA A 40 -9.95 16.48 15.44
N SER A 41 -9.86 15.19 15.76
CA SER A 41 -9.78 14.12 14.78
C SER A 41 -10.90 14.33 13.76
N VAL A 42 -10.56 14.78 12.56
CA VAL A 42 -11.48 14.62 11.43
C VAL A 42 -11.47 13.12 11.14
N PRO A 43 -12.56 12.38 11.36
CA PRO A 43 -12.65 11.07 10.75
C PRO A 43 -12.69 11.36 9.24
N VAL A 44 -11.61 11.00 8.55
CA VAL A 44 -11.60 10.95 7.09
C VAL A 44 -12.49 9.78 6.70
N THR A 45 -13.80 9.99 6.78
CA THR A 45 -14.81 9.07 6.30
C THR A 45 -14.83 9.23 4.78
N VAL A 46 -13.94 8.54 4.08
CA VAL A 46 -14.00 8.40 2.62
C VAL A 46 -15.17 7.47 2.28
N THR A 47 -16.37 8.00 2.37
CA THR A 47 -17.56 7.41 1.72
C THR A 47 -17.84 8.23 0.47
N ASP A 48 -16.93 8.19 -0.50
CA ASP A 48 -17.26 8.69 -1.82
C ASP A 48 -17.94 7.54 -2.58
N THR A 49 -19.27 7.58 -2.62
CA THR A 49 -20.11 6.65 -3.38
C THR A 49 -20.20 7.07 -4.86
N ARG A 50 -19.57 8.19 -5.24
CA ARG A 50 -19.52 8.63 -6.62
C ARG A 50 -18.49 7.82 -7.42
N SER A 51 -18.87 7.45 -8.63
CA SER A 51 -17.95 6.84 -9.57
C SER A 51 -16.88 7.83 -10.00
N LEU A 52 -15.61 7.40 -10.00
CA LEU A 52 -14.53 8.20 -10.56
C LEU A 52 -14.83 8.52 -12.03
N THR A 53 -14.66 9.78 -12.43
CA THR A 53 -14.81 10.17 -13.83
C THR A 53 -13.63 9.67 -14.66
N SER A 54 -13.78 9.66 -15.99
CA SER A 54 -12.71 9.25 -16.90
C SER A 54 -11.44 10.11 -16.73
N GLU A 55 -11.60 11.40 -16.45
CA GLU A 55 -10.51 12.33 -16.19
C GLU A 55 -9.82 12.02 -14.86
N GLU A 56 -10.59 11.76 -13.80
CA GLU A 56 -10.04 11.38 -12.49
C GLU A 56 -9.26 10.07 -12.60
N ILE A 57 -9.80 9.08 -13.31
CA ILE A 57 -9.12 7.81 -13.60
C ILE A 57 -7.81 8.05 -14.38
N ALA A 58 -7.82 8.94 -15.38
CA ALA A 58 -6.62 9.25 -16.15
C ALA A 58 -5.53 9.91 -15.28
N VAL A 59 -5.91 10.83 -14.39
CA VAL A 59 -5.00 11.43 -13.42
C VAL A 59 -4.44 10.36 -12.49
N LEU A 60 -5.31 9.52 -11.93
CA LEU A 60 -4.91 8.43 -11.04
C LEU A 60 -3.94 7.48 -11.76
N LYS A 61 -4.25 7.05 -12.98
CA LYS A 61 -3.36 6.20 -13.79
C LYS A 61 -1.98 6.81 -13.96
N LYS A 62 -1.91 8.11 -14.25
CA LYS A 62 -0.64 8.82 -14.41
C LYS A 62 0.16 8.87 -13.11
N SER A 63 -0.50 9.09 -11.97
CA SER A 63 0.15 9.10 -10.65
C SER A 63 0.46 7.70 -10.11
N SER A 64 -0.25 6.69 -10.59
CA SER A 64 -0.16 5.28 -10.17
C SER A 64 0.94 4.50 -10.89
N LEU A 65 1.62 5.12 -11.85
CA LEU A 65 2.73 4.51 -12.56
C LEU A 65 3.98 4.60 -11.67
N ILE A 66 4.30 3.49 -11.01
CA ILE A 66 5.58 3.33 -10.29
C ILE A 66 6.53 2.47 -11.12
N SER A 67 7.81 2.47 -10.78
CA SER A 67 8.84 1.72 -11.54
C SER A 67 8.53 0.23 -11.71
N SER A 68 7.67 -0.33 -10.86
CA SER A 68 7.23 -1.73 -10.87
C SER A 68 5.89 -1.98 -11.56
N GLY A 69 5.29 -0.98 -12.22
CA GLY A 69 4.04 -1.13 -12.97
C GLY A 69 2.97 -0.10 -12.60
N LEU A 70 1.78 -0.26 -13.18
CA LEU A 70 0.61 0.57 -12.94
C LEU A 70 -0.22 0.03 -11.76
N PHE A 71 -0.34 0.80 -10.68
CA PHE A 71 -1.10 0.41 -9.48
C PHE A 71 -2.33 1.30 -9.31
N MET A 72 -3.44 0.92 -9.93
CA MET A 72 -4.70 1.64 -9.78
C MET A 72 -5.20 1.59 -8.33
N PRO A 73 -5.84 2.66 -7.83
CA PRO A 73 -6.54 2.61 -6.55
C PRO A 73 -7.61 1.53 -6.52
N TRP A 74 -7.87 0.98 -5.34
CA TRP A 74 -8.90 -0.04 -5.15
C TRP A 74 -10.29 0.50 -5.51
N ASP A 75 -10.90 -0.01 -6.59
CA ASP A 75 -12.31 0.24 -6.89
C ASP A 75 -13.17 -0.88 -6.29
N LYS A 76 -14.04 -0.52 -5.35
CA LYS A 76 -14.97 -1.45 -4.70
C LYS A 76 -15.91 -2.12 -5.71
N ARG A 77 -16.31 -1.44 -6.78
CA ARG A 77 -17.24 -2.01 -7.78
C ARG A 77 -16.54 -3.01 -8.68
N GLU A 78 -15.29 -2.73 -9.04
CA GLU A 78 -14.42 -3.69 -9.73
C GLU A 78 -14.15 -4.91 -8.82
N ALA A 79 -13.81 -4.70 -7.56
CA ALA A 79 -13.67 -5.81 -6.61
C ALA A 79 -14.95 -6.65 -6.45
N LEU A 80 -16.13 -6.01 -6.45
CA LEU A 80 -17.42 -6.69 -6.40
C LEU A 80 -17.74 -7.45 -7.69
N SER A 81 -17.31 -6.97 -8.86
CA SER A 81 -17.44 -7.73 -10.12
C SER A 81 -16.57 -9.00 -10.12
N PHE A 82 -15.49 -9.01 -9.33
CA PHE A 82 -14.65 -10.18 -9.05
C PHE A 82 -15.10 -11.00 -7.82
N SER A 83 -16.14 -10.57 -7.09
CA SER A 83 -16.54 -11.19 -5.81
C SER A 83 -17.06 -12.62 -5.98
N ALA A 84 -17.25 -13.29 -4.84
CA ALA A 84 -17.44 -14.74 -4.71
C ALA A 84 -18.51 -15.35 -5.63
N ASP A 85 -19.54 -14.62 -6.07
CA ASP A 85 -20.50 -15.14 -7.06
C ASP A 85 -19.87 -15.35 -8.45
N ALA A 86 -18.87 -14.58 -8.87
CA ALA A 86 -18.11 -14.84 -10.10
C ALA A 86 -17.14 -16.02 -9.96
N PHE A 87 -16.61 -16.25 -8.76
CA PHE A 87 -15.70 -17.38 -8.46
C PHE A 87 -16.41 -18.70 -8.13
N LEU A 88 -17.66 -18.64 -7.63
CA LEU A 88 -18.48 -19.78 -7.23
C LEU A 88 -19.62 -20.07 -8.22
N SER A 89 -20.09 -19.08 -8.99
CA SER A 89 -21.02 -19.37 -10.09
C SER A 89 -20.29 -20.16 -11.14
N LYS A 90 -20.95 -21.20 -11.63
CA LYS A 90 -20.49 -22.07 -12.73
C LYS A 90 -20.49 -21.35 -14.08
N SER A 91 -20.44 -20.02 -14.09
CA SER A 91 -20.15 -19.23 -15.29
C SER A 91 -18.66 -19.32 -15.57
N PRO A 92 -18.21 -19.44 -16.83
CA PRO A 92 -16.79 -19.50 -17.08
C PRO A 92 -16.20 -18.14 -16.70
N LEU A 93 -15.53 -18.09 -15.54
CA LEU A 93 -14.40 -17.18 -15.31
C LEU A 93 -13.61 -17.10 -16.62
N PRO A 94 -12.97 -15.96 -16.95
CA PRO A 94 -11.95 -15.96 -17.98
C PRO A 94 -11.06 -17.18 -17.74
N ARG A 95 -11.10 -18.17 -18.65
CA ARG A 95 -10.46 -19.49 -18.46
C ARG A 95 -8.95 -19.37 -18.23
N GLU A 96 -8.44 -18.17 -18.41
CA GLU A 96 -7.06 -17.81 -18.27
C GLU A 96 -6.84 -17.22 -16.87
N ARG A 97 -6.02 -17.94 -16.09
CA ARG A 97 -5.38 -17.38 -14.90
C ARG A 97 -4.83 -16.00 -15.26
N TRP A 98 -5.05 -15.01 -14.39
CA TRP A 98 -4.48 -13.69 -14.56
C TRP A 98 -2.99 -13.82 -14.89
N ARG A 99 -2.60 -13.29 -16.05
CA ARG A 99 -1.22 -13.18 -16.47
C ARG A 99 -0.87 -11.71 -16.44
N ASP A 100 0.25 -11.42 -15.81
CA ASP A 100 0.82 -10.09 -15.81
C ASP A 100 0.99 -9.62 -17.27
N PRO A 101 0.33 -8.52 -17.69
CA PRO A 101 0.47 -8.02 -19.05
C PRO A 101 1.90 -7.57 -19.38
N ASP A 102 2.66 -7.17 -18.36
CA ASP A 102 4.05 -6.75 -18.50
C ASP A 102 5.03 -7.95 -18.44
N GLY A 103 4.51 -9.15 -18.19
CA GLY A 103 5.27 -10.38 -18.11
C GLY A 103 6.15 -10.46 -16.87
N MET A 104 7.22 -11.25 -16.96
CA MET A 104 8.13 -11.45 -15.83
C MET A 104 9.12 -10.29 -15.73
N LEU A 105 9.23 -9.70 -14.54
CA LEU A 105 10.19 -8.63 -14.26
C LEU A 105 11.62 -9.11 -14.50
N LYS A 106 12.40 -8.32 -15.25
CA LYS A 106 13.83 -8.59 -15.46
C LYS A 106 14.62 -8.24 -14.19
N LEU A 107 15.61 -9.06 -13.88
CA LEU A 107 16.50 -8.80 -12.75
C LEU A 107 17.45 -7.64 -13.06
N SER A 108 17.70 -6.80 -12.05
CA SER A 108 18.75 -5.78 -12.13
C SER A 108 20.14 -6.43 -12.07
N LYS A 109 21.18 -5.68 -12.47
CA LYS A 109 22.58 -6.15 -12.39
C LYS A 109 22.94 -6.60 -10.97
N SER A 110 22.64 -5.76 -9.98
CA SER A 110 22.90 -6.07 -8.56
C SER A 110 22.14 -7.31 -8.08
N GLN A 111 20.93 -7.59 -8.56
CA GLN A 111 20.20 -8.80 -8.19
C GLN A 111 20.86 -10.06 -8.76
N ASN A 112 21.30 -10.02 -10.02
CA ASN A 112 22.05 -11.12 -10.62
C ASN A 112 23.37 -11.36 -9.88
N ASP A 113 24.12 -10.29 -9.59
CA ASP A 113 25.41 -10.36 -8.91
C ASP A 113 25.28 -10.91 -7.47
N ASN A 114 24.19 -10.59 -6.79
CA ASN A 114 23.88 -11.07 -5.43
C ASN A 114 23.25 -12.47 -5.40
N GLY A 115 23.21 -13.19 -6.54
CA GLY A 115 22.72 -14.56 -6.62
C GLY A 115 21.20 -14.71 -6.53
N PHE A 116 20.43 -13.65 -6.81
CA PHE A 116 18.97 -13.78 -6.91
C PHE A 116 18.60 -14.53 -8.19
N TYR A 117 17.91 -15.66 -8.05
CA TYR A 117 17.70 -16.60 -9.17
C TYR A 117 16.72 -16.06 -10.23
N LYS A 118 15.46 -15.83 -9.86
CA LYS A 118 14.43 -15.23 -10.71
C LYS A 118 13.19 -14.85 -9.91
N TRP A 119 12.38 -13.96 -10.47
CA TRP A 119 10.98 -13.87 -10.08
C TRP A 119 10.26 -15.16 -10.49
N ALA A 120 9.38 -15.66 -9.64
CA ALA A 120 8.66 -16.91 -9.88
C ALA A 120 7.27 -16.84 -9.27
N SER A 121 6.28 -17.33 -10.01
CA SER A 121 4.93 -17.54 -9.51
C SER A 121 4.89 -18.63 -8.42
N PRO A 122 3.87 -18.65 -7.54
CA PRO A 122 3.73 -19.70 -6.54
C PRO A 122 3.82 -21.12 -7.11
N SER A 123 3.18 -21.38 -8.25
CA SER A 123 3.20 -22.70 -8.92
C SER A 123 4.60 -23.12 -9.37
N GLU A 124 5.38 -22.17 -9.90
CA GLU A 124 6.78 -22.44 -10.27
C GLU A 124 7.64 -22.72 -9.04
N ILE A 125 7.43 -22.00 -7.93
CA ILE A 125 8.16 -22.24 -6.67
C ILE A 125 7.86 -23.65 -6.16
N MET A 126 6.59 -24.10 -6.22
CA MET A 126 6.23 -25.46 -5.82
C MET A 126 6.92 -26.52 -6.70
N SER A 127 6.93 -26.28 -8.02
CA SER A 127 7.59 -27.16 -8.99
C SER A 127 9.10 -27.25 -8.75
N MET A 128 9.77 -26.12 -8.50
CA MET A 128 11.20 -26.08 -8.16
C MET A 128 11.51 -26.81 -6.84
N LYS A 129 10.57 -26.79 -5.89
CA LYS A 129 10.71 -27.53 -4.62
C LYS A 129 10.30 -29.00 -4.71
N GLY A 130 9.90 -29.49 -5.89
CA GLY A 130 9.42 -30.87 -6.07
C GLY A 130 8.10 -31.18 -5.33
N MET A 131 7.33 -30.15 -4.97
CA MET A 131 6.03 -30.34 -4.33
C MET A 131 4.98 -30.73 -5.37
N LYS A 132 4.15 -31.74 -5.05
CA LYS A 132 3.05 -32.18 -5.90
C LYS A 132 1.78 -31.40 -5.59
N GLY A 133 1.04 -31.00 -6.62
CA GLY A 133 -0.23 -30.30 -6.52
C GLY A 133 -0.16 -28.81 -6.86
N ASP A 134 -1.32 -28.17 -6.86
CA ASP A 134 -1.47 -26.74 -7.17
C ASP A 134 -1.40 -25.88 -5.90
N PRO A 135 -0.84 -24.66 -5.98
CA PRO A 135 -0.86 -23.73 -4.86
C PRO A 135 -2.31 -23.36 -4.52
N VAL A 136 -2.64 -23.43 -3.23
CA VAL A 136 -3.95 -23.03 -2.70
C VAL A 136 -3.83 -21.78 -1.86
N MET A 137 -4.79 -20.87 -2.04
CA MET A 137 -4.93 -19.72 -1.15
C MET A 137 -5.42 -20.18 0.23
N ILE A 138 -4.83 -19.60 1.28
CA ILE A 138 -5.09 -19.99 2.65
C ILE A 138 -6.47 -19.50 3.13
N ARG A 139 -7.30 -20.41 3.67
CA ARG A 139 -8.63 -20.06 4.22
C ARG A 139 -8.60 -19.70 5.71
N ALA A 140 -7.67 -20.29 6.46
CA ALA A 140 -7.51 -20.04 7.89
C ALA A 140 -6.03 -19.84 8.21
N MET A 141 -5.69 -18.66 8.73
CA MET A 141 -4.32 -18.32 9.08
C MET A 141 -3.91 -18.94 10.41
N SER A 142 -2.72 -19.53 10.44
CA SER A 142 -2.09 -20.05 11.67
C SER A 142 -0.65 -19.53 11.73
N PRO A 143 -0.17 -19.07 12.90
CA PRO A 143 1.21 -18.60 13.06
C PRO A 143 2.25 -19.66 12.65
N TYR A 144 1.92 -20.95 12.82
CA TYR A 144 2.82 -22.06 12.51
C TYR A 144 3.00 -22.32 11.00
N LEU A 145 2.18 -21.71 10.15
CA LEU A 145 2.27 -21.82 8.70
C LEU A 145 3.19 -20.77 8.08
N ILE A 146 3.57 -19.75 8.86
CA ILE A 146 4.44 -18.67 8.41
C ILE A 146 5.87 -19.04 8.75
N LYS A 147 6.73 -19.10 7.72
CA LYS A 147 8.16 -19.40 7.87
C LYS A 147 8.99 -18.36 7.13
N GLN A 148 10.00 -17.84 7.81
CA GLN A 148 11.01 -16.96 7.23
C GLN A 148 12.24 -17.81 6.88
N THR A 149 12.68 -17.76 5.62
CA THR A 149 13.83 -18.56 5.15
C THR A 149 15.11 -17.74 4.99
N CYS A 150 15.00 -16.42 4.90
CA CYS A 150 16.14 -15.50 4.80
C CYS A 150 16.10 -14.50 5.96
N VAL A 151 17.27 -14.10 6.48
CA VAL A 151 17.36 -13.10 7.54
C VAL A 151 16.94 -11.74 6.95
N THR A 152 15.71 -11.34 7.24
CA THR A 152 15.06 -10.08 6.83
C THR A 152 14.28 -9.51 8.03
N ASP A 153 13.42 -8.51 7.81
CA ASP A 153 12.61 -7.84 8.84
C ASP A 153 11.73 -8.79 9.66
N CYS A 154 12.29 -9.32 10.76
CA CYS A 154 11.59 -10.25 11.66
C CYS A 154 10.39 -9.59 12.35
N SER A 155 10.40 -8.27 12.50
CA SER A 155 9.28 -7.48 13.04
C SER A 155 8.02 -7.60 12.18
N PHE A 156 8.16 -7.67 10.86
CA PHE A 156 7.04 -7.87 9.95
C PHE A 156 6.47 -9.28 10.06
N ILE A 157 7.32 -10.31 10.11
CA ILE A 157 6.87 -11.69 10.28
C ILE A 157 6.22 -11.88 11.66
N ALA A 158 6.78 -11.26 12.70
CA ALA A 158 6.22 -11.29 14.04
C ALA A 158 4.82 -10.66 14.09
N SER A 159 4.61 -9.51 13.45
CA SER A 159 3.28 -8.87 13.40
C SER A 159 2.27 -9.74 12.66
N LEU A 160 2.66 -10.37 11.55
CA LEU A 160 1.79 -11.30 10.83
C LEU A 160 1.40 -12.53 11.67
N CYS A 161 2.34 -13.09 12.43
CA CYS A 161 2.09 -14.18 13.37
C CYS A 161 1.15 -13.78 14.50
N ILE A 162 1.32 -12.58 15.07
CA ILE A 162 0.43 -12.04 16.10
C ILE A 162 -0.99 -11.86 15.54
N CYS A 163 -1.12 -11.28 14.35
CA CYS A 163 -2.41 -11.13 13.69
C CYS A 163 -3.08 -12.48 13.42
N ALA A 164 -2.35 -13.49 12.92
CA ALA A 164 -2.87 -14.83 12.71
C ALA A 164 -3.34 -15.49 14.02
N ALA A 165 -2.58 -15.31 15.11
CA ALA A 165 -2.97 -15.80 16.44
C ALA A 165 -4.25 -15.10 16.95
N PHE A 166 -4.34 -13.78 16.75
CA PHE A 166 -5.49 -12.97 17.10
C PHE A 166 -6.75 -13.42 16.35
N GLU A 167 -6.68 -13.58 15.02
CA GLU A 167 -7.82 -14.07 14.23
C GLU A 167 -8.32 -15.42 14.74
N ARG A 168 -7.39 -16.34 15.01
CA ARG A 168 -7.72 -17.68 15.48
C ARG A 168 -8.39 -17.68 16.85
N ARG A 169 -7.94 -16.81 17.76
CA ARG A 169 -8.45 -16.67 19.14
C ARG A 169 -9.80 -15.96 19.18
N PHE A 170 -9.93 -14.84 18.48
CA PHE A 170 -11.10 -13.95 18.58
C PHE A 170 -12.11 -14.11 17.46
N LYS A 171 -11.81 -14.92 16.43
CA LYS A 171 -12.65 -15.15 15.23
C LYS A 171 -12.99 -13.86 14.47
N LYS A 172 -12.15 -12.83 14.61
CA LYS A 172 -12.24 -11.56 13.86
C LYS A 172 -11.22 -11.58 12.73
N LYS A 173 -11.65 -11.30 11.50
CA LYS A 173 -10.78 -11.25 10.32
C LYS A 173 -9.98 -9.94 10.33
N LEU A 174 -8.67 -10.03 10.10
CA LEU A 174 -7.70 -8.94 9.97
C LEU A 174 -6.84 -9.12 8.72
N VAL A 175 -6.04 -10.19 8.67
CA VAL A 175 -5.21 -10.59 7.53
C VAL A 175 -6.05 -11.27 6.47
N THR A 176 -6.94 -12.19 6.87
CA THR A 176 -7.77 -12.95 5.92
C THR A 176 -8.72 -12.03 5.15
N SER A 177 -9.15 -10.91 5.74
CA SER A 177 -9.94 -9.86 5.06
C SER A 177 -9.14 -9.04 4.04
N LEU A 178 -7.80 -9.04 4.11
CA LEU A 178 -6.96 -8.41 3.09
C LEU A 178 -6.77 -9.33 1.88
N ILE A 179 -6.75 -10.66 2.13
CA ILE A 179 -6.64 -11.68 1.07
C ILE A 179 -7.97 -11.86 0.34
N TYR A 180 -9.06 -11.92 1.11
CA TYR A 180 -10.42 -11.99 0.62
C TYR A 180 -11.22 -10.82 1.19
N PRO A 181 -11.20 -9.68 0.50
CA PRO A 181 -12.04 -8.55 0.84
C PRO A 181 -13.50 -8.98 0.89
N PRO A 182 -14.27 -8.52 1.89
CA PRO A 182 -15.71 -8.76 1.98
C PRO A 182 -16.47 -8.08 0.84
#